data_AF-A0A965VQT3-F1
#
_entry.id   AF-A0A965VQT3-F1
#
_cell.length_a   1.000
_cell.length_b   1.000
_cell.length_c   1.000
_cell.angle_alpha   90.00
_cell.angle_beta   90.00
_cell.angle_gamma   90.00
#
_symmetry.space_group_name_H-M   'P 1'
#
loop_
_entity.id
_entity.type
_entity.pdbx_description
1 polymer ?
#
loop_
_entity_poly.entity_id
_entity_poly.type
_entity_poly.pdbx_seq_one_letter_code
_entity_poly.pdbx_strand_id
1 'polypeptide(L)'
;MFWIFKSATAFNQNLGSWNVVNVTTMSSMFDSSGLTRTNYDPILLGWSAQNVKTGVTFHAGSAKYSQSAAVLAARSTLTTAVASGGKGWTITDGGGEAVAPSAPTSVSGTAGNAEVSLSWAAPSDTGGSAITDYIVQYKLSSDSTWSTFSDGTSTNTTATVTSLTNGSSYDFQVAAKNTAGTSTFTQTSSSITPT
;
A
#
# COMPACT_ATOMS: atom_id res chain seq x y z
N MET A 1 27.01 3.57 16.58
CA MET A 1 26.07 3.03 17.58
C MET A 1 25.95 1.54 17.33
N PHE A 2 26.32 0.70 18.30
CA PHE A 2 26.32 -0.77 18.16
C PHE A 2 25.32 -1.37 19.16
N TRP A 3 24.54 -2.36 18.72
CA TRP A 3 23.74 -3.26 19.58
C TRP A 3 22.57 -2.69 20.41
N ILE A 4 22.07 -1.47 20.17
CA ILE A 4 21.08 -0.84 21.08
C ILE A 4 19.84 -1.69 21.37
N PHE A 5 19.27 -2.37 20.37
CA PHE A 5 18.10 -3.24 20.53
C PHE A 5 18.40 -4.67 20.13
N LYS A 6 19.68 -5.06 20.14
CA LYS A 6 20.08 -6.43 19.80
C LYS A 6 19.46 -7.40 20.80
N SER A 7 18.90 -8.49 20.29
CA SER A 7 18.22 -9.54 21.07
C SER A 7 17.01 -9.05 21.89
N ALA A 8 16.56 -7.81 21.71
CA ALA A 8 15.38 -7.28 22.36
C ALA A 8 14.12 -7.79 21.65
N THR A 9 13.72 -9.04 21.93
CA THR A 9 12.61 -9.73 21.26
C THR A 9 11.24 -9.09 21.53
N ALA A 10 11.11 -8.34 22.62
CA ALA A 10 9.90 -7.56 22.91
C ALA A 10 9.90 -6.16 22.27
N PHE A 11 11.02 -5.71 21.70
CA PHE A 11 11.11 -4.38 21.12
C PHE A 11 10.45 -4.33 19.74
N ASN A 12 9.38 -3.55 19.63
CA ASN A 12 8.68 -3.29 18.38
C ASN A 12 8.07 -1.89 18.43
N GLN A 13 8.90 -0.86 18.36
CA GLN A 13 8.48 0.55 18.44
C GLN A 13 8.89 1.32 17.19
N ASN A 14 8.07 2.29 16.79
CA ASN A 14 8.36 3.18 15.67
C ASN A 14 9.41 4.21 16.07
N LEU A 15 10.51 4.28 15.30
CA LEU A 15 11.61 5.24 15.50
C LEU A 15 11.79 6.20 14.32
N GLY A 16 10.84 6.25 13.38
CA GLY A 16 10.95 7.09 12.18
C GLY A 16 11.09 8.58 12.48
N SER A 17 10.57 9.04 13.61
CA SER A 17 10.70 10.43 14.07
C SER A 17 12.01 10.73 14.81
N TRP A 18 12.86 9.73 15.07
CA TRP A 18 14.16 9.97 15.71
C TRP A 18 15.07 10.75 14.76
N ASN A 19 15.76 11.76 15.31
CA ASN A 19 16.77 12.49 14.57
C ASN A 19 18.05 11.64 14.45
N VAL A 20 18.35 11.18 13.23
CA VAL A 20 19.52 10.34 12.93
C VAL A 20 20.55 11.05 12.03
N VAL A 21 20.45 12.36 11.85
CA VAL A 21 21.28 13.12 10.89
C VAL A 21 22.78 13.06 11.13
N ASN A 22 23.20 12.78 12.37
CA ASN A 22 24.62 12.66 12.76
C ASN A 22 25.07 11.21 12.97
N VAL A 23 24.18 10.23 12.77
CA VAL A 23 24.53 8.82 12.97
C VAL A 23 25.42 8.35 11.83
N THR A 24 26.55 7.73 12.19
CA THR A 24 27.54 7.21 11.23
C THR A 24 27.48 5.69 11.09
N THR A 25 26.94 4.98 12.08
CA THR A 25 26.72 3.52 12.03
C THR A 25 25.66 3.08 13.02
N MET A 26 24.85 2.11 12.61
CA MET A 26 23.82 1.41 13.38
C MET A 26 23.94 -0.11 13.14
N SER A 27 25.18 -0.59 13.20
CA SER A 27 25.49 -2.00 12.97
C SER A 27 24.88 -2.86 14.08
N SER A 28 24.25 -3.97 13.67
CA SER A 28 23.53 -4.91 14.56
C SER A 28 22.51 -4.25 15.50
N MET A 29 21.95 -3.08 15.14
CA MET A 29 21.02 -2.35 16.01
C MET A 29 19.79 -3.18 16.38
N PHE A 30 19.22 -3.91 15.41
CA PHE A 30 18.01 -4.74 15.58
C PHE A 30 18.27 -6.23 15.34
N ASP A 31 19.52 -6.65 15.38
CA ASP A 31 19.87 -8.06 15.22
C ASP A 31 19.13 -8.91 16.27
N SER A 32 18.40 -9.93 15.82
CA SER A 32 17.56 -10.80 16.65
C SER A 32 16.53 -10.05 17.53
N SER A 33 16.07 -8.88 17.11
CA SER A 33 15.02 -8.11 17.81
C SER A 33 13.60 -8.48 17.37
N GLY A 34 12.59 -7.95 18.06
CA GLY A 34 11.17 -8.11 17.72
C GLY A 34 10.62 -7.11 16.70
N LEU A 35 11.47 -6.35 15.99
CA LEU A 35 11.01 -5.31 15.06
C LEU A 35 10.19 -5.90 13.92
N THR A 36 8.98 -5.36 13.71
CA THR A 36 8.05 -5.81 12.66
C THR A 36 7.86 -4.75 11.59
N ARG A 37 7.30 -5.13 10.44
CA ARG A 37 6.98 -4.24 9.32
C ARG A 37 6.20 -3.00 9.74
N THR A 38 5.22 -3.15 10.64
CA THR A 38 4.38 -2.06 11.17
C THR A 38 5.20 -0.88 11.70
N ASN A 39 6.37 -1.15 12.27
CA ASN A 39 7.27 -0.13 12.77
C ASN A 39 8.51 0.08 11.90
N TYR A 40 8.88 -0.88 11.04
CA TYR A 40 10.04 -0.74 10.16
C TYR A 40 9.75 0.17 8.96
N ASP A 41 8.58 0.05 8.33
CA ASP A 41 8.16 0.95 7.23
C ASP A 41 8.23 2.43 7.62
N PRO A 42 7.64 2.90 8.73
CA PRO A 42 7.75 4.30 9.14
C PRO A 42 9.18 4.70 9.53
N ILE A 43 10.04 3.78 9.98
CA ILE A 43 11.47 4.05 10.19
C ILE A 43 12.16 4.40 8.88
N LEU A 44 11.95 3.58 7.83
CA LEU A 44 12.51 3.85 6.49
C LEU A 44 12.01 5.20 5.96
N LEU A 45 10.69 5.44 6.00
CA LEU A 45 10.06 6.68 5.54
C LEU A 45 10.60 7.91 6.28
N GLY A 46 10.65 7.84 7.62
CA GLY A 46 11.07 8.97 8.46
C GLY A 46 12.55 9.31 8.30
N TRP A 47 13.42 8.30 8.21
CA TRP A 47 14.86 8.52 8.07
C TRP A 47 15.26 8.90 6.64
N SER A 48 14.58 8.40 5.61
CA SER A 48 14.84 8.79 4.21
C SER A 48 14.53 10.27 3.94
N ALA A 49 13.60 10.85 4.70
CA ALA A 49 13.24 12.26 4.59
C ALA A 49 14.25 13.21 5.28
N GLN A 50 15.17 12.69 6.07
CA GLN A 50 16.18 13.49 6.79
C GLN A 50 17.46 13.67 5.95
N ASN A 51 18.21 14.72 6.26
CA ASN A 51 19.56 14.95 5.71
C ASN A 51 20.61 14.06 6.40
N VAL A 52 20.42 12.75 6.31
CA VAL A 52 21.28 11.75 6.95
C VAL A 52 22.67 11.68 6.30
N LYS A 53 23.65 11.21 7.08
CA LYS A 53 25.00 10.90 6.55
C LYS A 53 24.94 9.83 5.47
N THR A 54 25.90 9.85 4.56
CA THR A 54 26.06 8.83 3.53
C THR A 54 26.85 7.63 4.06
N GLY A 55 26.75 6.47 3.40
CA GLY A 55 27.57 5.29 3.72
C GLY A 55 27.27 4.63 5.07
N VAL A 56 26.13 4.93 5.69
CA VAL A 56 25.77 4.38 7.00
C VAL A 56 25.42 2.90 6.86
N THR A 57 25.97 2.07 7.74
CA THR A 57 25.53 0.68 7.90
C THR A 57 24.37 0.63 8.90
N PHE A 58 23.25 0.02 8.51
CA PHE A 58 22.08 -0.16 9.35
C PHE A 58 21.60 -1.62 9.28
N HIS A 59 21.36 -2.22 10.44
CA HIS A 59 20.90 -3.60 10.53
C HIS A 59 19.52 -3.66 11.20
N ALA A 60 18.48 -3.91 10.41
CA ALA A 60 17.08 -4.02 10.84
C ALA A 60 16.70 -5.43 11.35
N GLY A 61 17.64 -6.38 11.33
CA GLY A 61 17.37 -7.75 11.79
C GLY A 61 16.56 -8.52 10.75
N SER A 62 15.60 -9.33 11.21
CA SER A 62 14.66 -10.07 10.35
C SER A 62 13.44 -9.25 9.94
N ALA A 63 13.37 -7.96 10.29
CA ALA A 63 12.24 -7.10 9.95
C ALA A 63 12.10 -6.98 8.43
N LYS A 64 10.92 -7.28 7.90
CA LYS A 64 10.59 -7.07 6.48
C LYS A 64 10.03 -5.67 6.26
N TYR A 65 10.24 -5.12 5.07
CA TYR A 65 9.64 -3.85 4.64
C TYR A 65 8.55 -4.08 3.61
N SER A 66 7.50 -3.24 3.57
CA SER A 66 6.49 -3.36 2.53
C SER A 66 7.03 -3.02 1.15
N GLN A 67 6.55 -3.72 0.14
CA GLN A 67 6.79 -3.39 -1.27
C GLN A 67 5.80 -2.34 -1.80
N SER A 68 5.26 -1.48 -0.94
CA SER A 68 4.53 -0.29 -1.38
C SER A 68 5.50 0.69 -2.05
N ALA A 69 5.02 1.45 -3.03
CA ALA A 69 5.82 2.40 -3.80
C ALA A 69 6.52 3.43 -2.89
N ALA A 70 5.85 3.90 -1.84
CA ALA A 70 6.41 4.86 -0.88
C ALA A 70 7.58 4.27 -0.08
N VAL A 71 7.46 3.04 0.42
CA VAL A 71 8.51 2.37 1.21
C VAL A 71 9.66 1.94 0.31
N LEU A 72 9.39 1.47 -0.91
CA LEU A 72 10.44 1.19 -1.90
C LEU A 72 11.21 2.46 -2.28
N ALA A 73 10.53 3.58 -2.46
CA ALA A 73 11.19 4.86 -2.73
C ALA A 73 12.06 5.30 -1.56
N ALA A 74 11.55 5.25 -0.32
CA ALA A 74 12.31 5.59 0.89
C ALA A 74 13.55 4.71 1.06
N ARG A 75 13.39 3.39 0.92
CA ARG A 75 14.50 2.45 0.99
C ARG A 75 15.51 2.72 -0.12
N SER A 76 15.04 2.97 -1.35
CA SER A 76 15.89 3.32 -2.49
C SER A 76 16.68 4.61 -2.24
N THR A 77 16.08 5.65 -1.67
CA THR A 77 16.78 6.88 -1.28
C THR A 77 17.95 6.57 -0.34
N LEU A 78 17.74 5.71 0.66
CA LEU A 78 18.78 5.35 1.62
C LEU A 78 19.88 4.50 0.97
N THR A 79 19.53 3.48 0.17
CA THR A 79 20.52 2.48 -0.29
C THR A 79 21.16 2.77 -1.64
N THR A 80 20.53 3.58 -2.50
CA THR A 80 21.11 3.96 -3.80
C THR A 80 22.48 4.60 -3.59
N ALA A 81 23.47 4.21 -4.39
CA ALA A 81 24.83 4.71 -4.26
C ALA A 81 24.88 6.25 -4.34
N VAL A 82 25.83 6.86 -3.63
CA VAL A 82 26.00 8.32 -3.61
C VAL A 82 26.25 8.88 -5.02
N ALA A 83 27.01 8.17 -5.85
CA ALA A 83 27.26 8.54 -7.24
C ALA A 83 25.99 8.57 -8.11
N SER A 84 24.92 7.89 -7.67
CA SER A 84 23.61 7.85 -8.33
C SER A 84 22.56 8.73 -7.62
N GLY A 85 23.00 9.60 -6.70
CA GLY A 85 22.12 10.55 -6.01
C GLY A 85 21.44 10.02 -4.74
N GLY A 86 21.74 8.81 -4.29
CA GLY A 86 21.23 8.26 -3.03
C GLY A 86 22.15 8.51 -1.82
N LYS A 87 21.88 7.84 -0.69
CA LYS A 87 22.72 7.94 0.53
C LYS A 87 23.78 6.84 0.64
N GLY A 88 23.75 5.80 -0.19
CA GLY A 88 24.73 4.71 -0.19
C GLY A 88 24.75 3.90 1.11
N TRP A 89 23.64 3.82 1.83
CA TRP A 89 23.54 3.00 3.03
C TRP A 89 23.62 1.52 2.68
N THR A 90 24.23 0.75 3.59
CA THR A 90 24.13 -0.71 3.58
C THR A 90 23.08 -1.10 4.61
N ILE A 91 21.93 -1.59 4.12
CA ILE A 91 20.82 -2.03 4.97
C ILE A 91 20.70 -3.55 4.90
N THR A 92 20.87 -4.21 6.05
CA THR A 92 20.58 -5.65 6.24
C THR A 92 19.23 -5.79 6.94
N ASP A 93 18.28 -6.44 6.26
CA ASP A 93 16.90 -6.63 6.74
C ASP A 93 16.31 -7.96 6.23
N GLY A 94 15.04 -8.24 6.56
CA GLY A 94 14.33 -9.45 6.16
C GLY A 94 13.83 -9.45 4.70
N GLY A 95 14.16 -8.44 3.90
CA GLY A 95 13.71 -8.29 2.53
C GLY A 95 12.30 -7.70 2.38
N GLY A 96 11.87 -7.57 1.13
CA GLY A 96 10.57 -7.01 0.77
C GLY A 96 9.43 -8.00 0.99
N GLU A 97 8.29 -7.48 1.44
CA GLU A 97 7.04 -8.22 1.59
C GLU A 97 5.92 -7.56 0.80
N ALA A 98 5.18 -8.35 0.02
CA ALA A 98 4.02 -7.82 -0.70
C ALA A 98 2.93 -7.36 0.28
N VAL A 99 2.21 -6.31 -0.10
CA VAL A 99 1.07 -5.74 0.62
C VAL A 99 -0.12 -5.61 -0.31
N ALA A 100 -1.31 -5.36 0.25
CA ALA A 100 -2.47 -5.03 -0.55
C ALA A 100 -2.17 -3.85 -1.50
N PRO A 101 -2.78 -3.81 -2.70
CA PRO A 101 -2.60 -2.70 -3.64
C PRO A 101 -3.10 -1.37 -3.06
N SER A 102 -2.75 -0.26 -3.71
CA SER A 102 -3.50 0.98 -3.52
C SER A 102 -4.92 0.84 -4.07
N ALA A 103 -5.82 1.75 -3.67
CA ALA A 103 -7.15 1.78 -4.27
C ALA A 103 -7.08 2.02 -5.79
N PRO A 104 -7.99 1.42 -6.58
CA PRO A 104 -8.30 1.92 -7.91
C PRO A 104 -8.79 3.37 -7.86
N THR A 105 -8.91 4.01 -9.01
CA THR A 105 -9.38 5.40 -9.10
C THR A 105 -10.36 5.60 -10.25
N SER A 106 -11.00 6.77 -10.31
CA SER A 106 -11.83 7.19 -11.44
C SER A 106 -12.96 6.21 -11.80
N VAL A 107 -13.61 5.63 -10.79
CA VAL A 107 -14.81 4.80 -11.01
C VAL A 107 -15.92 5.65 -11.62
N SER A 108 -16.46 5.19 -12.74
CA SER A 108 -17.55 5.83 -13.48
C SER A 108 -18.36 4.77 -14.20
N GLY A 109 -19.53 5.13 -14.75
CA GLY A 109 -20.31 4.18 -15.52
C GLY A 109 -21.38 4.82 -16.39
N THR A 110 -21.92 4.00 -17.29
CA THR A 110 -23.00 4.35 -18.19
C THR A 110 -24.24 3.54 -17.82
N ALA A 111 -25.37 4.22 -17.65
CA ALA A 111 -26.66 3.59 -17.38
C ALA A 111 -27.16 2.77 -18.58
N GLY A 112 -27.73 1.60 -18.31
CA GLY A 112 -28.51 0.80 -19.24
C GLY A 112 -29.84 0.37 -18.60
N ASN A 113 -30.54 -0.55 -19.26
CA ASN A 113 -31.80 -1.08 -18.75
C ASN A 113 -31.54 -2.10 -17.63
N ALA A 114 -31.93 -1.73 -16.41
CA ALA A 114 -31.72 -2.50 -15.17
C ALA A 114 -30.23 -2.80 -14.89
N GLU A 115 -29.32 -1.98 -15.43
CA GLU A 115 -27.88 -2.19 -15.30
C GLU A 115 -27.06 -0.90 -15.35
N VAL A 116 -25.82 -0.97 -14.89
CA VAL A 116 -24.79 0.05 -15.07
C VAL A 116 -23.50 -0.63 -15.54
N SER A 117 -22.97 -0.19 -16.69
CA SER A 117 -21.66 -0.59 -17.18
C SER A 117 -20.58 0.30 -16.58
N LEU A 118 -19.80 -0.23 -15.64
CA LEU A 118 -18.74 0.47 -14.92
C LEU A 118 -17.38 0.38 -15.62
N SER A 119 -16.58 1.42 -15.43
CA SER A 119 -15.15 1.45 -15.75
C SER A 119 -14.37 2.20 -14.67
N TRP A 120 -13.11 1.83 -14.46
CA TRP A 120 -12.20 2.48 -13.51
C TRP A 120 -10.75 2.44 -14.02
N ALA A 121 -9.88 3.20 -13.36
CA ALA A 121 -8.44 3.11 -13.55
C ALA A 121 -7.82 2.15 -12.52
N ALA A 122 -6.89 1.30 -13.00
CA ALA A 122 -6.13 0.38 -12.15
C ALA A 122 -5.33 1.12 -11.06
N PRO A 123 -5.01 0.45 -9.94
CA PRO A 123 -4.11 1.01 -8.93
C PRO A 123 -2.77 1.44 -9.51
N SER A 124 -2.25 2.59 -9.05
CA SER A 124 -0.88 3.02 -9.40
C SER A 124 0.19 2.22 -8.66
N ASP A 125 -0.16 1.61 -7.53
CA ASP A 125 0.71 0.73 -6.75
C ASP A 125 0.05 -0.63 -6.53
N THR A 126 0.71 -1.68 -6.99
CA THR A 126 0.24 -3.07 -6.84
C THR A 126 0.69 -3.70 -5.52
N GLY A 127 1.46 -2.99 -4.70
CA GLY A 127 1.97 -3.50 -3.42
C GLY A 127 2.99 -4.63 -3.58
N GLY A 128 3.62 -4.75 -4.75
CA GLY A 128 4.63 -5.78 -5.04
C GLY A 128 4.07 -7.14 -5.46
N SER A 129 2.79 -7.24 -5.81
CA SER A 129 2.19 -8.46 -6.39
C SER A 129 1.11 -8.11 -7.41
N ALA A 130 1.01 -8.89 -8.48
CA ALA A 130 0.05 -8.63 -9.56
C ALA A 130 -1.40 -8.58 -9.05
N ILE A 131 -2.20 -7.70 -9.63
CA ILE A 131 -3.64 -7.65 -9.38
C ILE A 131 -4.27 -8.95 -9.89
N THR A 132 -5.06 -9.59 -9.05
CA THR A 132 -5.75 -10.84 -9.35
C THR A 132 -7.25 -10.66 -9.49
N ASP A 133 -7.81 -9.59 -8.91
CA ASP A 133 -9.25 -9.37 -8.88
C ASP A 133 -9.61 -7.89 -8.61
N TYR A 134 -10.86 -7.53 -8.90
CA TYR A 134 -11.50 -6.29 -8.43
C TYR A 134 -12.80 -6.63 -7.71
N ILE A 135 -13.02 -5.99 -6.56
CA ILE A 135 -14.27 -6.14 -5.79
C ILE A 135 -15.15 -4.93 -6.08
N VAL A 136 -16.29 -5.16 -6.72
CA VAL A 136 -17.28 -4.13 -7.03
C VAL A 136 -18.35 -4.09 -5.94
N GLN A 137 -18.60 -2.91 -5.39
CA GLN A 137 -19.70 -2.66 -4.48
C GLN A 137 -20.65 -1.60 -5.02
N TYR A 138 -21.92 -1.76 -4.68
CA TYR A 138 -22.99 -0.84 -5.04
C TYR A 138 -23.97 -0.69 -3.89
N LYS A 139 -24.69 0.42 -3.87
CA LYS A 139 -25.83 0.67 -2.97
C LYS A 139 -26.79 1.64 -3.61
N LEU A 140 -28.05 1.68 -3.17
CA LEU A 140 -28.89 2.84 -3.45
C LEU A 140 -28.22 4.08 -2.84
N SER A 141 -28.29 5.21 -3.52
CA SER A 141 -27.69 6.46 -3.01
C SER A 141 -28.33 6.91 -1.69
N SER A 142 -29.59 6.51 -1.44
CA SER A 142 -30.29 6.69 -0.16
C SER A 142 -29.77 5.82 0.99
N ASP A 143 -29.06 4.74 0.68
CA ASP A 143 -28.67 3.74 1.67
C ASP A 143 -27.29 4.03 2.25
N SER A 144 -27.03 3.47 3.44
CA SER A 144 -25.73 3.54 4.11
C SER A 144 -24.89 2.28 3.95
N THR A 145 -25.51 1.17 3.52
CA THR A 145 -24.88 -0.15 3.49
C THR A 145 -24.54 -0.56 2.07
N TRP A 146 -23.29 -0.97 1.86
CA TRP A 146 -22.81 -1.47 0.57
C TRP A 146 -23.12 -2.95 0.38
N SER A 147 -23.52 -3.32 -0.84
CA SER A 147 -23.62 -4.70 -1.30
C SER A 147 -22.49 -5.00 -2.27
N THR A 148 -21.90 -6.20 -2.16
CA THR A 148 -20.89 -6.67 -3.13
C THR A 148 -21.59 -7.29 -4.33
N PHE A 149 -21.28 -6.79 -5.53
CA PHE A 149 -21.71 -7.42 -6.77
C PHE A 149 -20.85 -8.66 -7.03
N SER A 150 -21.50 -9.76 -7.39
CA SER A 150 -20.80 -11.03 -7.65
C SER A 150 -20.48 -11.16 -9.14
N ASP A 151 -19.38 -10.56 -9.58
CA ASP A 151 -18.86 -10.60 -10.96
C ASP A 151 -17.84 -11.72 -11.21
N GLY A 152 -17.46 -12.47 -10.17
CA GLY A 152 -16.42 -13.49 -10.22
C GLY A 152 -15.03 -12.88 -10.21
N THR A 153 -13.99 -13.71 -10.40
CA THR A 153 -12.61 -13.21 -10.39
C THR A 153 -12.22 -12.65 -11.75
N SER A 154 -11.82 -11.38 -11.79
CA SER A 154 -11.48 -10.70 -13.04
C SER A 154 -10.41 -9.62 -12.85
N THR A 155 -9.46 -9.54 -13.78
CA THR A 155 -8.47 -8.47 -13.84
C THR A 155 -8.89 -7.31 -14.76
N ASN A 156 -10.07 -7.39 -15.38
CA ASN A 156 -10.58 -6.30 -16.21
C ASN A 156 -10.91 -5.09 -15.34
N THR A 157 -10.70 -3.89 -15.87
CA THR A 157 -11.06 -2.64 -15.18
C THR A 157 -12.46 -2.16 -15.55
N THR A 158 -13.36 -3.11 -15.75
CA THR A 158 -14.76 -2.92 -16.12
C THR A 158 -15.62 -4.03 -15.53
N ALA A 159 -16.88 -3.71 -15.22
CA ALA A 159 -17.91 -4.67 -14.82
C ALA A 159 -19.30 -4.13 -15.15
N THR A 160 -20.25 -5.01 -15.47
CA THR A 160 -21.65 -4.61 -15.67
C THR A 160 -22.47 -5.07 -14.47
N VAL A 161 -22.89 -4.13 -13.63
CA VAL A 161 -23.74 -4.41 -12.46
C VAL A 161 -25.18 -4.49 -12.95
N THR A 162 -25.80 -5.66 -12.81
CA THR A 162 -27.15 -5.96 -13.32
C THR A 162 -28.18 -6.08 -12.20
N SER A 163 -29.44 -6.32 -12.56
CA SER A 163 -30.56 -6.47 -11.62
C SER A 163 -30.83 -5.23 -10.76
N LEU A 164 -30.53 -4.05 -11.31
CA LEU A 164 -30.81 -2.76 -10.70
C LEU A 164 -32.23 -2.31 -11.02
N THR A 165 -32.79 -1.40 -10.21
CA THR A 165 -34.13 -0.85 -10.45
C THR A 165 -34.04 0.45 -11.25
N ASN A 166 -34.71 0.51 -12.41
CA ASN A 166 -34.75 1.73 -13.24
C ASN A 166 -35.37 2.89 -12.46
N GLY A 167 -34.84 4.10 -12.69
CA GLY A 167 -35.26 5.31 -11.99
C GLY A 167 -34.73 5.45 -10.55
N SER A 168 -34.08 4.42 -9.99
CA SER A 168 -33.41 4.51 -8.69
C SER A 168 -31.93 4.87 -8.87
N SER A 169 -31.43 5.79 -8.04
CA SER A 169 -30.03 6.21 -8.11
C SER A 169 -29.13 5.29 -7.27
N TYR A 170 -28.00 4.90 -7.84
CA TYR A 170 -27.03 4.01 -7.22
C TYR A 170 -25.64 4.65 -7.15
N ASP A 171 -24.95 4.37 -6.06
CA ASP A 171 -23.54 4.71 -5.87
C ASP A 171 -22.68 3.46 -6.04
N PHE A 172 -21.44 3.62 -6.54
CA PHE A 172 -20.51 2.52 -6.79
C PHE A 172 -19.14 2.81 -6.20
N GLN A 173 -18.45 1.75 -5.75
CA GLN A 173 -17.05 1.81 -5.35
C GLN A 173 -16.34 0.50 -5.70
N VAL A 174 -15.04 0.57 -5.98
CA VAL A 174 -14.25 -0.60 -6.40
C VAL A 174 -12.97 -0.71 -5.58
N ALA A 175 -12.60 -1.92 -5.17
CA ALA A 175 -11.30 -2.22 -4.56
C ALA A 175 -10.50 -3.18 -5.45
N ALA A 176 -9.18 -3.09 -5.43
CA ALA A 176 -8.30 -4.05 -6.10
C ALA A 176 -7.85 -5.14 -5.13
N LYS A 177 -7.53 -6.31 -5.65
CA LYS A 177 -7.03 -7.43 -4.87
C LYS A 177 -5.77 -8.00 -5.51
N ASN A 178 -4.80 -8.36 -4.68
CA ASN A 178 -3.69 -9.22 -5.04
C ASN A 178 -3.59 -10.38 -4.04
N THR A 179 -2.54 -11.19 -4.14
CA THR A 179 -2.29 -12.31 -3.23
C THR A 179 -2.02 -11.90 -1.78
N ALA A 180 -1.60 -10.66 -1.54
CA ALA A 180 -1.32 -10.14 -0.20
C ALA A 180 -2.57 -9.53 0.47
N GLY A 181 -3.60 -9.16 -0.30
CA GLY A 181 -4.87 -8.69 0.25
C GLY A 181 -5.67 -7.80 -0.70
N THR A 182 -6.67 -7.13 -0.14
CA THR A 182 -7.56 -6.19 -0.82
C THR A 182 -7.25 -4.77 -0.40
N SER A 183 -7.24 -3.84 -1.36
CA SER A 183 -7.07 -2.40 -1.11
C SER A 183 -8.25 -1.80 -0.35
N THR A 184 -8.13 -0.54 0.04
CA THR A 184 -9.33 0.27 0.30
C THR A 184 -10.15 0.44 -0.98
N PHE A 185 -11.43 0.77 -0.85
CA PHE A 185 -12.26 1.12 -2.00
C PHE A 185 -11.86 2.49 -2.59
N THR A 186 -12.23 2.70 -3.85
CA THR A 186 -12.18 4.00 -4.53
C THR A 186 -12.95 5.06 -3.74
N GLN A 187 -12.74 6.34 -4.06
CA GLN A 187 -13.79 7.32 -3.82
C GLN A 187 -15.09 6.85 -4.50
N THR A 188 -16.22 7.04 -3.82
CA THR A 188 -17.54 6.74 -4.37
C THR A 188 -17.75 7.45 -5.70
N SER A 189 -18.33 6.75 -6.68
CA SER A 189 -18.71 7.35 -7.97
C SER A 189 -19.72 8.49 -7.79
N SER A 190 -19.90 9.29 -8.84
CA SER A 190 -21.17 10.02 -9.00
C SER A 190 -22.32 9.01 -9.06
N SER A 191 -23.49 9.37 -8.53
CA SER A 191 -24.66 8.50 -8.56
C SER A 191 -25.17 8.30 -9.99
N ILE A 192 -25.57 7.08 -10.33
CA ILE A 192 -26.02 6.69 -11.68
C ILE A 192 -27.41 6.08 -11.56
N THR A 193 -28.31 6.47 -12.47
CA THR A 193 -29.71 6.01 -12.49
C THR A 193 -29.96 5.17 -13.75
N PRO A 194 -30.19 3.85 -13.62
CA PRO A 194 -30.57 2.97 -14.75
C PRO A 194 -31.88 3.39 -15.42
N THR A 195 -32.04 3.07 -16.71
CA THR A 195 -33.15 3.55 -17.57
C THR A 195 -33.89 2.45 -18.29
#